data_AF-A0A2D4ERS2-F1
#
_entry.id   AF-A0A2D4ERS2-F1
#
_cell.length_a   1.000
_cell.length_b   1.000
_cell.length_c   1.000
_cell.angle_alpha   90.00
_cell.angle_beta   90.00
_cell.angle_gamma   90.00
#
_symmetry.space_group_name_H-M   'P 1'
#
loop_
_entity.id
_entity.type
_entity.pdbx_description
1 polymer ?
#
loop_
_entity_poly.entity_id
_entity_poly.type
_entity_poly.pdbx_seq_one_letter_code
_entity_poly.pdbx_strand_id
1 'polypeptide(L)'
;PQDLNDLVEYVDDSRTLDKLIDGKNITMEDNHMWLIPFCSGEDHLVTIHFTQVEDIAGLRIWNYKKSHEDTYRGAKMVQVWLDGCCISPPGDFLIRKGPGNCHFDFAQEILFINYLVGPTVAPACEWSEGKKREQGSM
;
A
#
# COMPACT_ATOMS: atom_id res chain seq x y z
N PRO A 1 -4.55 -10.68 6.31
CA PRO A 1 -4.49 -11.70 5.23
C PRO A 1 -3.50 -11.22 4.17
N GLN A 2 -2.68 -12.12 3.64
CA GLN A 2 -1.67 -11.85 2.61
C GLN A 2 -2.30 -11.67 1.23
N ASP A 3 -3.33 -12.45 0.92
CA ASP A 3 -4.15 -12.35 -0.28
C ASP A 3 -5.51 -13.04 -0.04
N LEU A 4 -6.32 -13.21 -1.09
CA LEU A 4 -7.66 -13.80 -0.96
C LEU A 4 -7.64 -15.26 -0.53
N ASN A 5 -6.56 -16.02 -0.76
CA ASN A 5 -6.50 -17.45 -0.45
C ASN A 5 -6.47 -17.73 1.07
N ASP A 6 -6.30 -16.71 1.91
CA ASP A 6 -6.45 -16.81 3.37
C ASP A 6 -7.93 -16.94 3.80
N LEU A 7 -8.88 -16.69 2.89
CA LEU A 7 -10.32 -16.81 3.15
C LEU A 7 -10.81 -18.20 2.72
N VAL A 8 -11.60 -18.86 3.56
CA VAL A 8 -12.16 -20.20 3.30
C VAL A 8 -12.99 -20.27 2.01
N GLU A 9 -13.59 -19.15 1.59
CA GLU A 9 -14.44 -19.07 0.40
C GLU A 9 -13.64 -18.96 -0.92
N TYR A 10 -12.34 -18.72 -0.85
CA TYR A 10 -11.47 -18.52 -2.01
C TYR A 10 -10.41 -19.61 -2.06
N VAL A 11 -10.28 -20.24 -3.23
CA VAL A 11 -9.28 -21.29 -3.48
C VAL A 11 -8.68 -21.02 -4.85
N ASP A 12 -7.35 -21.15 -4.95
CA ASP A 12 -6.56 -20.98 -6.17
C ASP A 12 -6.72 -19.62 -6.86
N ASP A 13 -6.90 -18.54 -6.09
CA ASP A 13 -6.89 -17.19 -6.63
C ASP A 13 -5.45 -16.80 -7.03
N SER A 14 -5.25 -16.46 -8.30
CA SER A 14 -3.93 -16.12 -8.85
C SER A 14 -3.35 -14.77 -8.39
N ARG A 15 -4.13 -13.94 -7.66
CA ARG A 15 -3.76 -12.57 -7.28
C ARG A 15 -2.98 -12.51 -5.97
N THR A 16 -1.89 -13.26 -5.92
CA THR A 16 -1.07 -13.52 -4.74
C THR A 16 0.00 -12.46 -4.51
N LEU A 17 0.60 -12.44 -3.31
CA LEU A 17 1.59 -11.41 -2.92
C LEU A 17 2.80 -11.30 -3.86
N ASP A 18 3.23 -12.41 -4.47
CA ASP A 18 4.38 -12.43 -5.39
C ASP A 18 4.18 -11.52 -6.62
N LYS A 19 2.93 -11.17 -6.97
CA LYS A 19 2.62 -10.25 -8.08
C LYS A 19 3.12 -8.82 -7.83
N LEU A 20 3.45 -8.45 -6.60
CA LEU A 20 4.10 -7.17 -6.32
C LEU A 20 5.50 -7.05 -6.96
N ILE A 21 6.17 -8.17 -7.26
CA ILE A 21 7.57 -8.21 -7.71
C ILE A 21 7.81 -9.18 -8.88
N ASP A 22 6.77 -9.60 -9.60
CA ASP A 22 6.87 -10.57 -10.69
C ASP A 22 7.45 -10.00 -12.02
N GLY A 23 7.71 -8.69 -12.05
CA GLY A 23 8.27 -7.97 -13.19
C GLY A 23 7.26 -7.62 -14.30
N LYS A 24 5.96 -7.87 -14.11
CA LYS A 24 4.91 -7.62 -15.10
C LYS A 24 4.04 -6.41 -14.75
N ASN A 25 4.69 -5.25 -14.64
CA ASN A 25 4.03 -4.02 -14.18
C ASN A 25 3.07 -3.37 -15.19
N ILE A 26 3.29 -3.54 -16.50
CA ILE A 26 2.48 -2.93 -17.56
C ILE A 26 1.54 -3.98 -18.15
N THR A 27 0.49 -4.29 -17.40
CA THR A 27 -0.50 -5.32 -17.74
C THR A 27 -1.91 -4.95 -17.27
N MET A 28 -2.92 -5.56 -17.90
CA MET A 28 -4.31 -5.60 -17.45
C MET A 28 -4.74 -6.99 -16.98
N GLU A 29 -3.88 -8.00 -17.16
CA GLU A 29 -4.15 -9.36 -16.73
C GLU A 29 -4.07 -9.44 -15.21
N ASP A 30 -5.09 -10.00 -14.57
CA ASP A 30 -5.21 -10.01 -13.11
C ASP A 30 -4.33 -11.05 -12.44
N ASN A 31 -3.94 -12.11 -13.15
CA ASN A 31 -2.89 -13.05 -12.75
C ASN A 31 -1.50 -12.39 -12.54
N HIS A 32 -1.35 -11.12 -12.89
CA HIS A 32 -0.18 -10.26 -12.66
C HIS A 32 -0.52 -9.06 -11.75
N MET A 33 -1.57 -9.17 -10.93
CA MET A 33 -1.97 -8.15 -9.97
C MET A 33 -2.12 -8.77 -8.58
N TRP A 34 -1.74 -8.04 -7.55
CA TRP A 34 -1.96 -8.44 -6.17
C TRP A 34 -3.32 -7.95 -5.67
N LEU A 35 -4.04 -8.81 -4.95
CA LEU A 35 -5.31 -8.44 -4.31
C LEU A 35 -5.43 -9.08 -2.92
N ILE A 36 -5.90 -8.28 -1.97
CA ILE A 36 -6.19 -8.71 -0.60
C ILE A 36 -7.67 -8.54 -0.26
N PRO A 37 -8.15 -9.23 0.78
CA PRO A 37 -9.44 -8.92 1.38
C PRO A 37 -9.48 -7.47 1.86
N PHE A 38 -10.54 -6.75 1.49
CA PHE A 38 -10.75 -5.38 1.94
C PHE A 38 -11.66 -5.36 3.17
N CYS A 39 -11.23 -4.63 4.20
CA CYS A 39 -11.99 -4.40 5.42
C CYS A 39 -12.09 -2.89 5.63
N SER A 40 -13.31 -2.35 5.58
CA SER A 40 -13.53 -0.91 5.67
C SER A 40 -13.11 -0.37 7.04
N GLY A 41 -12.26 0.65 7.06
CA GLY A 41 -11.79 1.31 8.29
C GLY A 41 -10.56 0.67 8.92
N GLU A 42 -10.08 -0.46 8.39
CA GLU A 42 -8.86 -1.12 8.83
C GLU A 42 -7.67 -0.71 7.95
N ASP A 43 -6.47 -0.82 8.50
CA ASP A 43 -5.23 -0.60 7.76
C ASP A 43 -4.86 -1.83 6.91
N HIS A 44 -4.44 -1.56 5.67
CA HIS A 44 -3.92 -2.58 4.73
C HIS A 44 -2.42 -2.37 4.56
N LEU A 45 -1.63 -3.21 5.22
CA LEU A 45 -0.18 -3.01 5.35
C LEU A 45 0.61 -3.92 4.39
N VAL A 46 1.62 -3.33 3.74
CA VAL A 46 2.68 -4.05 3.04
C VAL A 46 3.99 -3.70 3.70
N THR A 47 4.74 -4.73 4.10
CA THR A 47 6.07 -4.56 4.68
C THR A 47 7.10 -5.22 3.78
N ILE A 48 8.12 -4.47 3.41
CA ILE A 48 9.24 -4.94 2.60
C ILE A 48 10.46 -5.02 3.52
N HIS A 49 11.00 -6.22 3.69
CA HIS A 49 12.21 -6.45 4.45
C HIS A 49 13.35 -6.83 3.52
N PHE A 50 14.45 -6.08 3.59
CA PHE A 50 15.68 -6.43 2.91
C PHE A 50 16.54 -7.33 3.81
N THR A 51 17.25 -8.28 3.22
CA THR A 51 18.14 -9.21 3.95
C THR A 51 19.38 -8.53 4.51
N GLN A 52 19.70 -7.34 4.00
CA GLN A 52 20.83 -6.51 4.38
C GLN A 52 20.41 -5.04 4.31
N VAL A 53 21.27 -4.14 4.78
CA VAL A 53 21.05 -2.70 4.66
C VAL A 53 21.17 -2.32 3.18
N GLU A 54 20.17 -1.63 2.65
CA GLU A 54 20.08 -1.21 1.25
C GLU A 54 19.78 0.28 1.15
N ASP A 55 20.47 0.97 0.23
CA ASP A 55 20.17 2.35 -0.11
C ASP A 55 19.02 2.39 -1.13
N ILE A 56 17.85 2.89 -0.70
CA ILE A 56 16.66 3.00 -1.53
C ILE A 56 16.32 4.45 -1.88
N ALA A 57 16.08 4.73 -3.16
CA ALA A 57 15.81 6.09 -3.64
C ALA A 57 14.33 6.50 -3.55
N GLY A 58 13.41 5.52 -3.61
CA GLY A 58 11.98 5.80 -3.69
C GLY A 58 11.14 4.54 -3.88
N LEU A 59 9.84 4.77 -4.01
CA LEU A 59 8.82 3.76 -4.25
C LEU A 59 8.12 4.04 -5.59
N ARG A 60 7.96 3.01 -6.43
CA ARG A 60 7.12 3.07 -7.63
C ARG A 60 5.89 2.21 -7.43
N ILE A 61 4.71 2.80 -7.67
CA ILE A 61 3.42 2.15 -7.49
C ILE A 61 2.73 2.04 -8.84
N TRP A 62 2.40 0.81 -9.23
CA TRP A 62 1.48 0.52 -10.31
C TRP A 62 0.14 0.14 -9.69
N ASN A 63 -0.78 1.10 -9.65
CA ASN A 63 -2.09 0.89 -9.03
C ASN A 63 -2.97 -0.07 -9.85
N TYR A 64 -3.93 -0.73 -9.19
CA TYR A 64 -4.78 -1.77 -9.78
C TYR A 64 -5.47 -1.26 -11.06
N LYS A 65 -5.32 -1.98 -12.17
CA LYS A 65 -5.77 -1.50 -13.50
C LYS A 65 -6.44 -2.51 -14.43
N LYS A 66 -7.02 -3.59 -13.88
CA LYS A 66 -7.68 -4.67 -14.64
C LYS A 66 -8.72 -4.16 -15.65
N SER A 67 -9.65 -3.31 -15.22
CA SER A 67 -10.68 -2.70 -16.07
C SER A 67 -11.07 -1.30 -15.58
N HIS A 68 -11.87 -0.58 -16.36
CA HIS A 68 -12.38 0.76 -15.97
C HIS A 68 -13.19 0.73 -14.67
N GLU A 69 -13.91 -0.36 -14.42
CA GLU A 69 -14.68 -0.61 -13.22
C GLU A 69 -13.78 -1.07 -12.07
N ASP A 70 -12.88 -2.03 -12.33
CA ASP A 70 -12.07 -2.61 -11.27
C ASP A 70 -10.94 -1.68 -10.77
N THR A 71 -10.58 -0.66 -11.53
CA THR A 71 -9.62 0.38 -11.10
C THR A 71 -10.04 1.12 -9.82
N TYR A 72 -11.31 1.05 -9.41
CA TYR A 72 -11.75 1.57 -8.11
C TYR A 72 -11.29 0.76 -6.90
N ARG A 73 -10.74 -0.45 -7.11
CA ARG A 73 -10.14 -1.29 -6.07
C ARG A 73 -8.73 -0.85 -5.67
N GLY A 74 -8.12 0.04 -6.46
CA GLY A 74 -6.77 0.51 -6.21
C GLY A 74 -6.63 1.35 -4.94
N ALA A 75 -5.41 1.42 -4.42
CA ALA A 75 -5.11 2.26 -3.26
C ALA A 75 -5.34 3.74 -3.61
N LYS A 76 -5.99 4.48 -2.70
CA LYS A 76 -6.23 5.93 -2.85
C LYS A 76 -5.28 6.76 -2.01
N MET A 77 -5.14 6.40 -0.73
CA MET A 77 -4.24 7.04 0.22
C MET A 77 -3.22 6.02 0.67
N VAL A 78 -1.94 6.38 0.64
CA VAL A 78 -0.84 5.52 1.09
C VAL A 78 0.03 6.29 2.05
N GLN A 79 0.22 5.73 3.23
CA GLN A 79 1.23 6.18 4.18
C GLN A 79 2.51 5.36 4.00
N VAL A 80 3.67 6.02 4.03
CA VAL A 80 4.97 5.38 3.83
C VAL A 80 5.85 5.61 5.05
N TRP A 81 6.40 4.51 5.54
CA TRP A 81 7.32 4.47 6.67
C TRP A 81 8.64 3.84 6.21
N LEU A 82 9.76 4.44 6.61
CA LEU A 82 11.12 3.91 6.40
C LEU A 82 11.75 3.68 7.77
N ASP A 83 12.13 2.45 8.07
CA ASP A 83 12.76 2.05 9.34
C ASP A 83 12.03 2.58 10.61
N GLY A 84 10.70 2.59 10.56
CA GLY A 84 9.85 3.09 11.65
C GLY A 84 9.67 4.61 11.68
N CYS A 85 10.26 5.36 10.74
CA CYS A 85 10.03 6.79 10.56
C CYS A 85 8.99 7.04 9.45
N CYS A 86 7.89 7.71 9.80
CA CYS A 86 6.92 8.16 8.80
C CYS A 86 7.52 9.27 7.94
N ILE A 87 7.52 9.07 6.62
CA ILE A 87 7.99 10.05 5.64
C ILE A 87 6.83 10.68 4.86
N SER A 88 5.59 10.31 5.16
CA SER A 88 4.43 10.86 4.47
C SER A 88 4.22 12.35 4.79
N PRO A 89 3.81 13.17 3.80
CA PRO A 89 3.41 14.55 4.06
C PRO A 89 2.12 14.59 4.90
N PRO A 90 1.73 15.77 5.44
CA PRO A 90 0.43 15.93 6.06
C PRO A 90 -0.70 15.50 5.12
N GLY A 91 -1.49 14.52 5.53
CA GLY A 91 -2.57 13.95 4.72
C GLY A 91 -2.15 12.83 3.77
N ASP A 92 -0.96 12.23 3.95
CA ASP A 92 -0.47 11.04 3.23
C ASP A 92 -0.29 11.22 1.72
N PHE A 93 0.19 10.17 1.03
CA PHE A 93 0.32 10.18 -0.42
C PHE A 93 -0.99 9.84 -1.10
N LEU A 94 -1.52 10.78 -1.88
CA LEU A 94 -2.62 10.50 -2.80
C LEU A 94 -2.09 9.73 -4.01
N ILE A 95 -2.60 8.51 -4.20
CA ILE A 95 -2.23 7.65 -5.32
C ILE A 95 -3.26 7.81 -6.44
N ARG A 96 -2.76 8.01 -7.67
CA ARG A 96 -3.58 8.08 -8.86
C ARG A 96 -4.28 6.75 -9.09
N LYS A 97 -5.57 6.83 -9.42
CA LYS A 97 -6.35 5.69 -9.90
C LYS A 97 -5.68 5.10 -11.16
N GLY A 98 -5.66 3.77 -11.28
CA GLY A 98 -5.17 3.11 -12.49
C GLY A 98 -5.97 3.52 -13.74
N PRO A 99 -5.35 3.50 -14.94
CA PRO A 99 -5.97 4.05 -16.15
C PRO A 99 -6.99 3.11 -16.81
N GLY A 100 -7.09 1.85 -16.37
CA GLY A 100 -7.97 0.85 -16.97
C GLY A 100 -7.53 0.37 -18.37
N ASN A 101 -6.30 0.69 -18.77
CA ASN A 101 -5.64 0.22 -19.98
C ASN A 101 -4.13 0.02 -19.72
N CYS A 102 -3.39 -0.59 -20.66
CA CYS A 102 -1.94 -0.82 -20.52
C CYS A 102 -1.13 -0.33 -21.73
N HIS A 103 -1.57 0.75 -22.39
CA HIS A 103 -0.88 1.29 -23.57
C HIS A 103 0.48 1.95 -23.24
N PHE A 104 0.72 2.30 -21.97
CA PHE A 104 1.93 2.96 -21.50
C PHE A 104 2.18 2.64 -20.03
N ASP A 105 3.40 2.93 -19.56
CA ASP A 105 3.76 2.83 -18.16
C ASP A 105 3.04 3.94 -17.36
N PHE A 106 2.17 3.54 -16.43
CA PHE A 106 1.41 4.45 -15.56
C PHE A 106 1.83 4.35 -14.09
N ALA A 107 3.13 4.17 -13.84
CA ALA A 107 3.67 4.23 -12.50
C ALA A 107 3.45 5.61 -11.85
N GLN A 108 3.24 5.61 -10.53
CA GLN A 108 3.44 6.79 -9.70
C GLN A 108 4.70 6.60 -8.86
N GLU A 109 5.60 7.56 -8.95
CA GLU A 109 6.87 7.53 -8.21
C GLU A 109 6.80 8.44 -6.98
N ILE A 110 7.34 7.95 -5.87
CA ILE A 110 7.54 8.68 -4.62
C ILE A 110 9.04 8.63 -4.34
N LEU A 111 9.76 9.72 -4.61
CA LEU A 111 11.19 9.82 -4.33
C LEU A 111 11.41 10.24 -2.89
N PHE A 112 12.10 9.43 -2.09
CA PHE A 112 12.23 9.66 -0.65
C PHE A 112 13.01 10.93 -0.33
N ILE A 113 13.97 11.30 -1.18
CA ILE A 113 14.75 12.53 -1.02
C ILE A 113 13.89 13.80 -0.89
N ASN A 114 12.67 13.79 -1.43
CA ASN A 114 11.74 14.92 -1.34
C ASN A 114 10.98 14.99 -0.01
N TYR A 115 11.05 13.95 0.82
CA TYR A 115 10.24 13.76 2.02
C TYR A 115 11.04 13.39 3.27
N LEU A 116 12.31 13.01 3.11
CA LEU A 116 13.25 12.85 4.21
C LEU A 116 13.51 14.23 4.83
N VAL A 117 12.80 14.55 5.91
CA VAL A 117 13.15 15.69 6.76
C VAL A 117 14.45 15.30 7.49
N GLY A 118 15.47 16.17 7.45
CA GLY A 118 16.73 15.97 8.18
C GLY A 118 16.49 15.64 9.67
N PRO A 119 17.49 15.08 10.38
CA PRO A 119 17.28 14.29 11.58
C PRO A 119 16.46 15.04 12.61
N THR A 120 15.17 14.71 12.67
CA THR A 120 14.31 15.10 13.78
C THR A 120 14.38 13.90 14.70
N VAL A 121 15.15 14.03 15.77
CA VAL A 121 15.19 13.03 16.85
C VAL A 121 13.80 13.05 17.49
N ALA A 122 12.88 12.26 16.96
CA ALA A 122 11.61 11.99 17.60
C ALA A 122 11.83 10.89 18.64
N PRO A 123 11.35 11.05 19.89
CA PRO A 123 11.51 10.02 20.91
C PRO A 123 10.65 8.80 20.53
N ALA A 124 11.11 7.62 20.95
CA ALA A 124 10.43 6.35 20.70
C ALA A 124 8.93 6.44 21.04
N CYS A 125 8.09 6.05 20.08
CA CYS A 125 6.64 6.09 20.22
C CYS A 125 6.19 4.93 21.13
N GLU A 126 5.86 5.22 22.38
CA GLU A 126 5.11 4.28 23.23
C GLU A 126 3.64 4.29 22.82
N TRP A 127 3.15 3.14 22.35
CA TRP A 127 1.73 2.90 22.14
C TRP A 127 0.99 2.94 23.48
N SER A 128 0.01 3.84 23.62
CA SER A 128 -0.94 3.80 24.75
C SER A 128 -2.36 3.51 24.24
N GLU A 129 -2.93 2.39 24.71
CA GLU A 129 -4.30 1.96 24.43
C GLU A 129 -5.34 3.02 24.89
N GLY A 130 -6.09 3.56 23.93
CA GLY A 130 -7.17 4.51 24.20
C GLY A 130 -8.43 3.80 24.71
N LYS A 131 -8.71 3.93 26.01
CA LYS A 131 -9.97 3.47 26.62
C LYS A 131 -11.11 4.43 26.27
N LYS A 132 -11.99 4.01 25.36
CA LYS A 132 -13.22 4.74 24.98
C LYS A 132 -14.16 4.84 26.20
N ARG A 133 -14.48 6.06 26.65
CA ARG A 133 -15.62 6.34 27.54
C ARG A 133 -16.81 6.77 26.68
N GLU A 134 -17.87 5.96 26.74
CA GLU A 134 -19.19 6.29 26.22
C GLU A 134 -19.91 7.19 27.23
N GLN A 135 -20.39 8.35 26.80
CA GLN A 135 -21.38 9.13 27.54
C GLN A 135 -22.69 9.11 26.76
N GLY A 136 -23.68 8.40 27.30
CA GLY A 136 -25.07 8.56 26.91
C GLY A 136 -25.68 9.76 27.64
N SER A 137 -26.51 10.53 26.95
CA SER A 137 -27.39 11.53 27.55
C SER A 137 -28.84 11.07 27.40
N MET A 138 -29.62 11.33 28.45
CA MET A 138 -31.07 11.11 28.58
C MET A 138 -31.90 11.90 27.57
#